data_AF-A0A7V4Q5Z0-F1
#
_entry.id   AF-A0A7V4Q5Z0-F1
#
_cell.length_a   1.000
_cell.length_b   1.000
_cell.length_c   1.000
_cell.angle_alpha   90.00
_cell.angle_beta   90.00
_cell.angle_gamma   90.00
#
_symmetry.space_group_name_H-M   'P 1'
#
loop_
_entity.id
_entity.type
_entity.pdbx_description
1 polymer ?
#
loop_
_entity_poly.entity_id
_entity_poly.type
_entity_poly.pdbx_seq_one_letter_code
_entity_poly.pdbx_strand_id
1 'polypeptide(L)'
;DSDYREALGKGEVLLMAALDYSLESDVIYAAARPPRSFLKQQAARLSKRIIYLPLGSLSPVALKKLRVFHILYGRDKREIAKDYVW
;
A
#
# COMPACT_ATOMS: atom_id res chain seq x y z
N ASP A 1 3.76 1.23 -14.51
CA ASP A 1 4.51 2.47 -14.32
C ASP A 1 6.00 2.19 -14.40
N SER A 2 6.78 2.99 -15.10
CA SER A 2 8.25 2.88 -15.11
C SER A 2 8.86 3.16 -13.76
N ASP A 3 8.18 3.96 -12.95
CA ASP A 3 8.72 4.51 -11.70
C ASP A 3 8.79 3.44 -10.60
N TYR A 4 8.06 2.33 -10.78
CA TYR A 4 7.99 1.21 -9.84
C TYR A 4 8.67 -0.08 -10.32
N ARG A 5 9.55 0.00 -11.33
CA ARG A 5 10.22 -1.18 -11.93
C ARG A 5 11.04 -2.01 -10.94
N GLU A 6 11.49 -1.41 -9.84
CA GLU A 6 12.28 -2.08 -8.80
C GLU A 6 11.42 -2.88 -7.79
N ALA A 7 10.08 -2.80 -7.91
CA ALA A 7 9.15 -3.64 -7.18
C ALA A 7 9.25 -5.11 -7.60
N LEU A 8 9.23 -6.02 -6.62
CA LEU A 8 9.18 -7.46 -6.90
C LEU A 8 7.74 -8.01 -7.03
N GLY A 9 6.73 -7.15 -6.93
CA GLY A 9 5.33 -7.55 -7.10
C GLY A 9 4.33 -6.46 -6.71
N LYS A 10 3.04 -6.77 -6.86
CA LYS A 10 1.94 -5.81 -6.65
C LYS A 10 1.97 -5.14 -5.28
N GLY A 11 2.30 -5.87 -4.22
CA GLY A 11 2.37 -5.30 -2.87
C GLY A 11 3.43 -4.21 -2.70
N GLU A 12 4.58 -4.36 -3.36
CA GLU A 12 5.64 -3.34 -3.31
C GLU A 12 5.34 -2.16 -4.22
N VAL A 13 4.70 -2.39 -5.37
CA VAL A 13 4.18 -1.32 -6.22
C VAL A 13 3.20 -0.46 -5.41
N LEU A 14 2.26 -1.10 -4.69
CA LEU A 14 1.29 -0.39 -3.86
C LEU A 14 1.95 0.38 -2.71
N LEU A 15 2.97 -0.19 -2.06
CA LEU A 15 3.68 0.51 -0.99
C LEU A 15 4.48 1.70 -1.52
N MET A 16 5.17 1.57 -2.66
CA MET A 16 5.87 2.71 -3.26
C MET A 16 4.90 3.81 -3.69
N ALA A 17 3.80 3.44 -4.36
CA ALA A 17 2.76 4.40 -4.70
C ALA A 17 2.17 5.08 -3.46
N ALA A 18 1.95 4.34 -2.36
CA ALA A 18 1.49 4.93 -1.10
C ALA A 18 2.51 5.93 -0.53
N LEU A 19 3.81 5.66 -0.63
CA LEU A 19 4.84 6.61 -0.18
C LEU A 19 4.86 7.89 -1.03
N ASP A 20 4.67 7.78 -2.34
CA ASP A 20 4.67 8.92 -3.28
C ASP A 20 3.41 9.78 -3.13
N TYR A 21 2.24 9.14 -3.05
CA TYR A 21 0.94 9.84 -3.12
C TYR A 21 0.32 10.15 -1.76
N SER A 22 0.80 9.56 -0.66
CA SER A 22 0.25 9.86 0.67
C SER A 22 0.57 11.29 1.09
N LEU A 23 -0.46 12.03 1.51
CA LEU A 23 -0.28 13.32 2.16
C LEU A 23 0.34 13.16 3.54
N GLU A 24 -0.03 12.09 4.25
CA GLU A 24 0.46 11.78 5.60
C GLU A 24 1.89 11.22 5.57
N SER A 25 2.66 11.52 6.61
CA SER A 25 4.02 11.01 6.79
C SER A 25 4.06 9.52 7.14
N ASP A 26 3.02 9.02 7.79
CA ASP A 26 2.89 7.62 8.19
C ASP A 26 2.11 6.81 7.18
N VAL A 27 2.74 5.75 6.66
CA VAL A 27 2.13 4.82 5.72
C VAL A 27 2.06 3.44 6.36
N ILE A 28 0.84 2.93 6.53
CA ILE A 28 0.62 1.58 7.09
C ILE A 28 0.83 0.55 5.98
N TYR A 29 1.71 -0.42 6.25
CA TYR A 29 1.95 -1.57 5.39
C TYR A 29 1.41 -2.84 6.06
N ALA A 30 0.18 -3.20 5.72
CA ALA A 30 -0.47 -4.41 6.19
C ALA A 30 -0.13 -5.61 5.28
N ALA A 31 0.78 -6.48 5.73
CA ALA A 31 1.30 -7.58 4.91
C ALA A 31 1.68 -8.82 5.72
N ALA A 32 1.86 -9.95 5.05
CA ALA A 32 2.30 -11.20 5.68
C ALA A 32 3.78 -11.18 6.09
N ARG A 33 4.59 -10.32 5.45
CA ARG A 33 6.03 -10.18 5.70
C ARG A 33 6.39 -8.69 5.80
N PRO A 34 7.42 -8.33 6.59
CA PRO A 34 7.88 -6.95 6.68
C PRO A 34 8.41 -6.44 5.32
N PRO A 35 8.47 -5.11 5.12
CA PRO A 35 8.97 -4.53 3.89
C PRO A 35 10.49 -4.73 3.77
N ARG A 36 10.98 -4.92 2.53
CA ARG A 36 12.41 -5.01 2.24
C ARG A 36 13.15 -3.73 2.66
N SER A 37 14.46 -3.84 2.89
CA SER A 37 15.33 -2.69 3.21
C SER A 37 15.23 -1.58 2.16
N PHE A 38 15.18 -1.94 0.88
CA PHE A 38 14.99 -1.01 -0.23
C PHE A 38 13.78 -0.07 -0.01
N LEU A 39 12.62 -0.60 0.33
CA LEU A 39 11.40 0.20 0.56
C LEU A 39 11.53 1.12 1.78
N LYS A 40 12.24 0.68 2.82
CA LYS A 40 12.54 1.52 3.99
C LYS A 40 13.44 2.70 3.62
N GLN A 41 14.42 2.49 2.75
CA GLN A 41 15.30 3.56 2.25
C GLN A 41 14.51 4.56 1.40
N GLN A 42 13.61 4.06 0.53
CA GLN A 42 12.72 4.91 -0.26
C GLN A 42 11.83 5.78 0.63
N ALA A 43 11.23 5.20 1.68
CA ALA A 43 10.43 5.95 2.64
C ALA A 43 11.25 7.05 3.33
N ALA A 44 12.48 6.74 3.78
CA ALA A 44 13.37 7.71 4.40
C ALA A 44 13.71 8.88 3.47
N ARG A 45 13.98 8.61 2.18
CA ARG A 45 14.22 9.66 1.17
C ARG A 45 13.04 10.60 0.99
N LEU A 46 11.82 10.10 1.17
CA LEU A 46 10.58 10.86 1.05
C LEU A 46 10.13 11.47 2.38
N SER A 47 10.93 11.36 3.45
CA SER A 47 10.54 11.79 4.80
C SER A 47 9.22 11.15 5.28
N LYS A 48 8.99 9.90 4.86
CA LYS A 48 7.86 9.06 5.25
C LYS A 48 8.33 7.92 6.16
N ARG A 49 7.41 7.40 6.98
CA ARG A 49 7.62 6.24 7.84
C ARG A 49 6.68 5.11 7.45
N ILE A 50 7.24 3.92 7.27
CA ILE A 50 6.46 2.70 7.07
C ILE A 50 6.14 2.08 8.42
N ILE A 51 4.85 1.96 8.73
CA ILE A 51 4.35 1.24 9.90
C ILE A 51 3.94 -0.16 9.45
N TYR A 52 4.75 -1.17 9.77
CA TYR A 52 4.46 -2.56 9.41
C TYR A 52 3.40 -3.14 10.36
N LEU A 53 2.32 -3.65 9.78
CA LEU A 53 1.24 -4.33 10.49
C LEU A 53 1.11 -5.77 9.96
N PRO A 54 1.54 -6.79 10.74
CA PRO A 54 1.40 -8.18 10.31
C PRO A 54 -0.07 -8.55 10.14
N LEU A 55 -0.45 -9.17 9.01
CA LEU A 55 -1.86 -9.57 8.79
C LEU A 55 -2.39 -10.50 9.88
N GLY A 56 -1.54 -11.36 10.45
CA GLY A 56 -1.91 -12.26 11.55
C GLY A 56 -2.27 -11.56 12.87
N SER A 57 -1.98 -10.26 13.01
CA SER A 57 -2.39 -9.46 14.17
C SER A 57 -3.81 -8.91 14.05
N LEU A 58 -4.41 -9.00 12.86
CA LEU A 58 -5.76 -8.49 12.58
C LEU A 58 -6.80 -9.58 12.72
N SER A 59 -7.97 -9.23 13.25
CA SER A 59 -9.10 -10.15 13.29
C SER A 59 -9.58 -10.50 11.86
N PRO A 60 -10.17 -11.69 11.65
CA PRO A 60 -10.75 -12.05 10.36
C PRO A 60 -11.78 -11.02 9.84
N VAL A 61 -12.53 -10.38 10.74
CA VAL A 61 -13.49 -9.31 10.41
C VAL A 61 -12.76 -8.06 9.91
N ALA A 62 -11.69 -7.64 10.58
CA ALA A 62 -10.88 -6.50 10.15
C ALA A 62 -10.21 -6.76 8.79
N LEU A 63 -9.68 -7.97 8.58
CA LEU A 63 -9.12 -8.38 7.30
C LEU A 63 -10.17 -8.36 6.18
N LYS A 64 -11.38 -8.87 6.44
CA LYS A 64 -12.47 -8.80 5.47
C LYS A 64 -12.83 -7.36 5.10
N LYS A 65 -12.86 -6.45 6.09
CA LYS A 65 -13.14 -5.03 5.85
C LYS A 65 -12.04 -4.36 5.02
N LEU A 66 -10.77 -4.59 5.35
CA LEU A 66 -9.62 -4.07 4.59
C LEU A 66 -9.63 -4.53 3.13
N ARG A 67 -10.10 -5.75 2.86
CA ARG A 67 -10.14 -6.32 1.51
C ARG A 67 -11.18 -5.70 0.59
N VAL A 68 -12.20 -5.01 1.11
CA VAL A 68 -13.33 -4.50 0.32
C VAL A 68 -13.47 -2.98 0.40
N PHE A 69 -12.95 -2.37 1.48
CA PHE A 69 -13.07 -0.94 1.70
C PHE A 69 -11.92 -0.20 1.02
N HIS A 70 -12.23 0.44 -0.11
CA HIS A 70 -11.28 1.24 -0.88
C HIS A 70 -11.86 2.62 -1.15
N ILE A 71 -11.11 3.67 -0.78
CA ILE A 71 -11.44 5.04 -1.14
C ILE A 71 -10.70 5.36 -2.44
N LEU A 72 -11.47 5.70 -3.48
CA LEU A 72 -10.92 6.06 -4.79
C LEU A 72 -10.73 7.58 -4.87
N TYR A 73 -9.70 8.02 -5.62
CA TYR A 73 -9.40 9.43 -5.83
C TYR A 73 -10.58 10.22 -6.42
N GLY A 74 -11.37 9.59 -7.29
CA GLY A 74 -12.49 10.24 -7.99
C GLY A 74 -13.55 9.27 -8.47
N ARG A 75 -14.70 9.81 -8.90
CA ARG A 75 -15.84 9.04 -9.40
C ARG A 75 -15.50 8.31 -10.71
N ASP A 76 -14.69 8.93 -11.56
CA ASP A 76 -14.19 8.38 -12.83
C ASP A 76 -13.43 7.07 -12.63
N LYS A 77 -12.70 6.92 -11.52
CA LYS A 77 -11.94 5.69 -11.23
C LYS A 77 -12.80 4.47 -10.94
N ARG A 78 -14.10 4.65 -10.65
CA ARG A 78 -15.01 3.52 -10.36
C ARG A 78 -15.17 2.59 -11.56
N GLU A 79 -15.07 3.12 -12.78
CA GLU A 79 -15.25 2.34 -14.00
C GLU A 79 -14.17 1.26 -14.18
N ILE A 80 -12.95 1.58 -13.75
CA ILE A 80 -11.78 0.69 -13.85
C ILE A 80 -11.43 0.00 -12.53
N ALA A 81 -11.96 0.46 -11.39
CA ALA A 81 -11.55 -0.03 -10.06
C ALA A 81 -11.69 -1.55 -9.92
N LYS A 82 -12.75 -2.13 -10.49
CA LYS A 82 -13.03 -3.58 -10.47
C LYS A 82 -11.89 -4.44 -11.04
N ASP A 83 -11.03 -3.87 -11.88
CA ASP A 83 -9.91 -4.58 -12.50
C ASP A 83 -8.68 -4.63 -11.56
N TYR A 84 -8.69 -3.85 -10.48
CA TYR A 84 -7.55 -3.68 -9.57
C TYR A 84 -7.87 -3.99 -8.10
N VAL A 85 -9.09 -3.68 -7.66
CA VAL A 85 -9.57 -3.86 -6.28
C VAL A 85 -10.93 -4.56 -6.30
N TRP A 86 -11.19 -5.37 -5.27
CA TRP A 86 -12.39 -6.22 -5.15
C TRP A 86 -13.31 -5.75 -4.03
#